data_AF-A0A9X8MHR4-F1
#
_entry.id   AF-A0A9X8MHR4-F1
#
_cell.length_a   1.000
_cell.length_b   1.000
_cell.length_c   1.000
_cell.angle_alpha   90.00
_cell.angle_beta   90.00
_cell.angle_gamma   90.00
#
_symmetry.space_group_name_H-M   'P 1'
#
loop_
_entity.id
_entity.type
_entity.pdbx_description
1 polymer ?
#
loop_
_entity_poly.entity_id
_entity_poly.type
_entity_poly.pdbx_seq_one_letter_code
_entity_poly.pdbx_strand_id
1 'polypeptide(L)'
;MNELEVQPDLQSKRSEDFYSASVLANARQRECPDCGGPLVRRNSVRQSAILREISFKCENFLCGATFKGYEEIVYRLRVPDPCNPLVKLPVCPSRKHATPKHTGKPVKGACPECGDKIRQILVPTDNPYTYVLYLHCSRNECSWSAEGQASLEYKSKKELLVVSEPVTSPAT
;
A
#
# COMPACT_ATOMS: atom_id res chain seq x y z
N MET A 1 7.92 -43.59 70.39
CA MET A 1 8.12 -44.13 69.03
C MET A 1 6.85 -43.85 68.26
N ASN A 2 7.04 -43.30 67.07
CA ASN A 2 6.14 -42.42 66.34
C ASN A 2 4.77 -42.98 65.98
N GLU A 3 3.79 -42.08 66.03
CA GLU A 3 2.56 -42.09 65.23
C GLU A 3 2.91 -42.10 63.74
N LEU A 4 2.24 -42.96 62.97
CA LEU A 4 2.19 -42.89 61.51
C LEU A 4 0.72 -42.93 61.11
N GLU A 5 0.13 -41.74 61.08
CA GLU A 5 -1.15 -41.48 60.45
C GLU A 5 -1.07 -41.75 58.94
N VAL A 6 -2.03 -42.51 58.43
CA VAL A 6 -2.23 -42.75 57.01
C VAL A 6 -2.93 -41.51 56.42
N GLN A 7 -2.20 -40.71 55.64
CA GLN A 7 -2.81 -39.67 54.81
C GLN A 7 -3.27 -40.27 53.46
N PRO A 8 -4.50 -40.04 53.01
CA PRO A 8 -4.92 -40.35 51.65
C PRO A 8 -4.42 -39.23 50.73
N ASP A 9 -3.26 -39.40 50.13
CA ASP A 9 -2.72 -38.39 49.26
C ASP A 9 -3.45 -38.36 47.91
N LEU A 10 -3.64 -37.13 47.48
CA LEU A 10 -4.51 -36.63 46.43
C LEU A 10 -4.53 -37.50 45.17
N GLN A 11 -5.75 -37.68 44.66
CA GLN A 11 -6.00 -37.97 43.24
C GLN A 11 -5.03 -37.17 42.37
N SER A 12 -4.10 -37.89 41.72
CA SER A 12 -3.37 -37.45 40.56
C SER A 12 -4.40 -37.00 39.52
N LYS A 13 -4.71 -35.69 39.53
CA LYS A 13 -5.32 -35.02 38.40
C LYS A 13 -4.27 -35.10 37.30
N ARG A 14 -4.42 -36.12 36.44
CA ARG A 14 -3.80 -36.15 35.11
C ARG A 14 -3.89 -34.74 34.52
N SER A 15 -2.76 -34.05 34.45
CA SER A 15 -2.62 -32.77 33.77
C SER A 15 -2.55 -32.99 32.26
N GLU A 16 -3.38 -33.89 31.75
CA GLU A 16 -3.59 -34.11 30.32
C GLU A 16 -4.82 -33.27 29.96
N ASP A 17 -4.70 -32.46 28.91
CA ASP A 17 -5.77 -31.67 28.27
C ASP A 17 -5.90 -30.18 28.61
N PHE A 18 -4.96 -29.58 29.34
CA PHE A 18 -4.76 -28.12 29.24
C PHE A 18 -3.87 -27.83 28.02
N TYR A 19 -4.44 -27.97 26.82
CA TYR A 19 -3.86 -27.38 25.62
C TYR A 19 -3.94 -25.87 25.76
N SER A 20 -3.02 -25.29 26.54
CA SER A 20 -2.87 -23.85 26.70
C SER A 20 -2.47 -23.26 25.35
N ALA A 21 -3.46 -22.95 24.52
CA ALA A 21 -3.32 -21.99 23.45
C ALA A 21 -3.12 -20.61 24.11
N SER A 22 -1.94 -20.35 24.65
CA SER A 22 -1.62 -19.04 25.21
C SER A 22 -0.12 -18.80 25.32
N VAL A 23 0.61 -19.00 24.22
CA VAL A 23 1.63 -18.00 23.93
C VAL A 23 0.85 -16.91 23.22
N LEU A 24 0.51 -15.84 23.94
CA LEU A 24 -0.15 -14.67 23.36
C LEU A 24 0.59 -14.35 22.06
N ALA A 25 -0.14 -14.34 20.95
CA ALA A 25 0.43 -14.00 19.67
C ALA A 25 1.17 -12.67 19.85
N ASN A 26 2.42 -12.59 19.37
CA ASN A 26 3.16 -11.33 19.41
C ASN A 26 2.27 -10.23 18.82
N ALA A 27 2.36 -8.98 19.29
CA ALA A 27 1.45 -7.89 18.88
C ALA A 27 1.33 -7.65 17.34
N ARG A 28 2.18 -8.28 16.54
CA ARG A 28 2.19 -8.25 15.07
C ARG A 28 1.75 -9.56 14.40
N GLN A 29 1.46 -10.61 15.16
CA GLN A 29 1.09 -11.94 14.70
C GLN A 29 -0.44 -12.07 14.64
N ARG A 30 -0.96 -12.64 13.55
CA ARG A 30 -2.40 -12.85 13.36
C ARG A 30 -2.86 -14.08 14.16
N GLU A 31 -4.11 -14.05 14.60
CA GLU A 31 -4.75 -15.15 15.31
C GLU A 31 -5.65 -15.95 14.38
N CYS A 32 -5.75 -17.25 14.65
CA CYS A 32 -6.62 -18.16 13.92
C CYS A 32 -8.08 -17.89 14.34
N PRO A 33 -9.00 -17.65 13.39
CA PRO A 33 -10.41 -17.42 13.71
C PRO A 33 -11.08 -18.66 14.34
N ASP A 34 -10.56 -19.86 14.10
CA ASP A 34 -11.20 -21.11 14.55
C ASP A 34 -10.79 -21.51 15.98
N CYS A 35 -9.54 -21.27 16.38
CA CYS A 35 -9.03 -21.72 17.69
C CYS A 35 -8.28 -20.65 18.49
N GLY A 36 -8.19 -19.40 17.99
CA GLY A 36 -7.42 -18.32 18.60
C GLY A 36 -5.90 -18.51 18.58
N GLY A 37 -5.40 -19.67 18.13
CA GLY A 37 -3.98 -19.96 18.08
C GLY A 37 -3.22 -19.09 17.07
N PRO A 38 -1.89 -18.95 17.23
CA PRO A 38 -1.08 -18.14 16.33
C PRO A 38 -1.09 -18.64 14.88
N LEU A 39 -1.17 -17.71 13.93
CA LEU A 39 -0.97 -17.97 12.52
C LEU A 39 0.47 -17.68 12.10
N VAL A 40 1.04 -18.57 11.30
CA VAL A 40 2.36 -18.42 10.68
C VAL A 40 2.21 -18.20 9.19
N ARG A 41 2.89 -17.17 8.68
CA ARG A 41 3.04 -16.92 7.25
C ARG A 41 3.87 -18.05 6.62
N ARG A 42 3.33 -18.73 5.62
CA ARG A 42 4.02 -19.80 4.88
C ARG A 42 4.59 -19.28 3.58
N ASN A 43 3.75 -18.72 2.72
CA ASN A 43 4.17 -18.14 1.45
C ASN A 43 3.68 -16.69 1.34
N SER A 44 4.40 -15.92 0.53
CA SER A 44 4.05 -14.55 0.19
C SER A 44 4.41 -14.31 -1.28
N VAL A 45 3.40 -14.16 -2.12
CA VAL A 45 3.55 -13.92 -3.55
C VAL A 45 3.21 -12.45 -3.83
N ARG A 46 4.15 -11.74 -4.45
CA ARG A 46 3.93 -10.37 -4.89
C ARG A 46 3.08 -10.39 -6.16
N GLN A 47 1.90 -9.78 -6.12
CA GLN A 47 1.01 -9.67 -7.27
C GLN A 47 1.25 -8.35 -8.02
N SER A 48 1.49 -7.25 -7.30
CA SER A 48 1.79 -5.95 -7.89
C SER A 48 2.76 -5.14 -7.00
N ALA A 49 2.97 -3.86 -7.32
CA ALA A 49 3.70 -2.96 -6.41
C ALA A 49 2.92 -2.65 -5.11
N ILE A 50 1.61 -2.88 -5.11
CA ILE A 50 0.69 -2.48 -4.03
C ILE A 50 0.14 -3.71 -3.29
N LEU A 51 -0.05 -4.83 -3.99
CA LEU A 51 -0.74 -6.01 -3.50
C LEU A 51 0.20 -7.21 -3.37
N ARG A 52 0.09 -7.89 -2.23
CA ARG A 52 0.75 -9.15 -1.94
C ARG A 52 -0.26 -10.16 -1.41
N GLU A 53 -0.22 -11.34 -1.98
CA GLU A 53 -0.99 -12.49 -1.50
C GLU A 53 -0.16 -13.27 -0.50
N ILE A 54 -0.76 -13.65 0.63
CA ILE A 54 -0.09 -14.31 1.74
C ILE A 54 -0.88 -15.54 2.14
N SER A 55 -0.20 -16.67 2.30
CA SER A 55 -0.79 -17.86 2.91
C SER A 55 -0.36 -17.99 4.36
N PHE A 56 -1.31 -18.36 5.21
CA PHE A 56 -1.11 -18.59 6.64
C PHE A 56 -1.46 -20.04 6.98
N LYS A 57 -0.80 -20.57 8.00
CA LYS A 57 -1.11 -21.85 8.63
C LYS A 57 -1.16 -21.67 10.14
N CYS A 58 -2.19 -22.22 10.78
CA CYS A 58 -2.26 -22.28 12.23
C CYS A 58 -1.17 -23.19 12.80
N GLU A 59 -0.48 -22.75 13.86
CA GLU A 59 0.52 -23.57 14.54
C GLU A 59 -0.11 -24.65 15.41
N ASN A 60 -1.35 -24.47 15.86
CA ASN A 60 -2.06 -25.48 16.62
C ASN A 60 -2.23 -26.73 15.74
N PHE A 61 -1.56 -27.81 16.12
CA PHE A 61 -1.53 -29.07 15.38
C PHE A 61 -2.92 -29.70 15.23
N LEU A 62 -3.79 -29.54 16.24
CA LEU A 62 -5.16 -30.06 16.19
C LEU A 62 -6.06 -29.25 15.26
N CYS A 63 -5.81 -27.93 15.16
CA CYS A 63 -6.55 -27.06 14.27
C CYS A 63 -6.08 -27.24 12.81
N GLY A 64 -4.79 -27.08 12.56
CA GLY A 64 -4.17 -27.26 11.23
C GLY A 64 -4.68 -26.33 10.13
N ALA A 65 -5.61 -25.41 10.44
CA ALA A 65 -6.28 -24.57 9.46
C ALA A 65 -5.29 -23.72 8.65
N THR A 66 -5.64 -23.51 7.37
CA THR A 66 -4.85 -22.71 6.45
C THR A 66 -5.72 -21.62 5.85
N PHE A 67 -5.12 -20.45 5.71
CA PHE A 67 -5.82 -19.25 5.26
C PHE A 67 -5.06 -18.60 4.14
N LYS A 68 -5.79 -17.89 3.29
CA LYS A 68 -5.25 -17.00 2.27
C LYS A 68 -5.71 -15.59 2.59
N GLY A 69 -4.78 -14.66 2.61
CA GLY A 69 -5.01 -13.26 2.89
C GLY A 69 -4.27 -12.36 1.91
N TYR A 70 -4.61 -11.08 1.97
CA TYR A 70 -4.00 -10.05 1.15
C TYR A 70 -3.40 -8.97 2.05
N GLU A 71 -2.21 -8.50 1.67
CA GLU A 71 -1.58 -7.29 2.20
C GLU A 71 -1.60 -6.25 1.08
N GLU A 72 -2.39 -5.20 1.28
CA GLU A 72 -2.65 -4.16 0.28
C GLU A 72 -2.34 -2.77 0.86
N ILE A 73 -1.64 -1.94 0.08
CA ILE A 73 -1.50 -0.51 0.37
C ILE A 73 -2.69 0.23 -0.23
N VAL A 74 -3.69 0.55 0.58
CA VAL A 74 -4.95 1.14 0.09
C VAL A 74 -4.84 2.65 -0.18
N TYR A 75 -4.18 3.39 0.73
CA TYR A 75 -4.08 4.85 0.64
C TYR A 75 -2.66 5.34 0.86
N ARG A 76 -2.35 6.48 0.25
CA ARG A 76 -1.12 7.21 0.48
C ARG A 76 -1.30 8.18 1.65
N LEU A 77 -0.40 8.11 2.63
CA LEU A 77 -0.39 9.06 3.75
C LEU A 77 0.39 10.35 3.44
N ARG A 78 1.46 10.23 2.64
CA ARG A 78 2.26 11.33 2.11
C ARG A 78 2.78 10.98 0.73
N VAL A 79 2.84 11.97 -0.15
CA VAL A 79 3.42 11.83 -1.49
C VAL A 79 4.95 11.90 -1.38
N PRO A 80 5.70 10.94 -1.96
CA PRO A 80 7.15 10.99 -2.00
C PRO A 80 7.61 12.10 -2.95
N ASP A 81 8.75 12.73 -2.65
CA ASP A 81 9.33 13.77 -3.49
C ASP A 81 9.62 13.27 -4.93
N PRO A 82 10.33 12.14 -5.12
CA PRO A 82 10.27 11.42 -6.37
C PRO A 82 8.97 10.60 -6.41
N CYS A 83 7.95 11.12 -7.09
CA CYS A 83 6.76 10.34 -7.37
C CYS A 83 7.11 9.20 -8.33
N ASN A 84 6.68 7.97 -8.00
CA ASN A 84 6.56 6.93 -9.00
C ASN A 84 5.24 7.12 -9.75
N PRO A 85 5.28 7.60 -11.01
CA PRO A 85 4.06 7.86 -11.78
C PRO A 85 3.26 6.60 -12.15
N LEU A 86 3.91 5.43 -12.14
CA LEU A 86 3.26 4.15 -12.45
C LEU A 86 2.39 3.62 -11.30
N VAL A 87 2.49 4.24 -10.11
CA VAL A 87 1.79 3.80 -8.90
C VAL A 87 0.90 4.95 -8.42
N LYS A 88 -0.37 4.90 -8.83
CA LYS A 88 -1.41 5.84 -8.39
C LYS A 88 -2.16 5.24 -7.20
N LEU A 89 -1.92 5.81 -6.01
CA LEU A 89 -2.68 5.50 -4.81
C LEU A 89 -3.55 6.70 -4.45
N PRO A 90 -4.83 6.49 -4.09
CA PRO A 90 -5.63 7.58 -3.53
C PRO A 90 -4.99 8.07 -2.24
N VAL A 91 -5.14 9.36 -1.94
CA VAL A 91 -4.67 9.91 -0.66
C VAL A 91 -5.66 9.54 0.44
N CYS A 92 -5.16 9.40 1.67
CA CYS A 92 -5.97 9.03 2.82
C CYS A 92 -7.14 10.02 3.04
N PRO A 93 -8.40 9.55 3.07
CA PRO A 93 -9.57 10.43 3.19
C PRO A 93 -9.62 11.18 4.52
N SER A 94 -9.06 10.62 5.58
CA SER A 94 -9.01 11.25 6.91
C SER A 94 -8.03 12.43 6.97
N ARG A 95 -7.10 12.54 6.01
CA ARG A 95 -6.26 13.74 5.88
C ARG A 95 -7.03 14.74 5.04
N LYS A 96 -7.49 15.81 5.70
CA LYS A 96 -7.99 16.99 4.99
C LYS A 96 -6.83 17.57 4.19
N HIS A 97 -6.91 17.45 2.88
CA HIS A 97 -6.16 18.29 1.97
C HIS A 97 -6.50 19.74 2.32
N ALA A 98 -5.48 20.59 2.46
CA ALA A 98 -5.76 22.01 2.46
C ALA A 98 -6.36 22.32 1.09
N THR A 99 -7.68 22.53 1.03
CA THR A 99 -8.32 23.03 -0.18
C THR A 99 -7.68 24.38 -0.45
N PRO A 100 -6.92 24.49 -1.54
CA PRO A 100 -6.26 25.73 -1.80
C PRO A 100 -7.28 26.81 -2.15
N LYS A 101 -7.03 28.01 -1.61
CA LYS A 101 -7.79 29.22 -1.92
C LYS A 101 -7.24 29.86 -3.20
N HIS A 102 -7.25 29.15 -4.33
CA HIS A 102 -6.92 29.82 -5.59
C HIS A 102 -8.18 30.44 -6.19
N THR A 103 -8.34 31.75 -5.98
CA THR A 103 -9.42 32.56 -6.58
C THR A 103 -9.02 33.16 -7.93
N GLY A 104 -7.84 32.82 -8.46
CA GLY A 104 -7.31 33.36 -9.72
C GLY A 104 -7.53 32.46 -10.94
N LYS A 105 -7.14 32.95 -12.12
CA LYS A 105 -7.08 32.16 -13.37
C LYS A 105 -5.90 31.16 -13.33
N PRO A 106 -6.03 29.95 -13.91
CA PRO A 106 -4.94 28.99 -13.96
C PRO A 106 -3.72 29.58 -14.69
N VAL A 107 -2.54 29.48 -14.07
CA VAL A 107 -1.27 29.97 -14.62
C VAL A 107 -0.49 28.80 -15.22
N LYS A 108 0.13 29.00 -16.38
CA LYS A 108 0.94 27.97 -17.04
C LYS A 108 2.08 27.50 -16.12
N GLY A 109 2.19 26.20 -15.91
CA GLY A 109 3.22 25.59 -15.05
C GLY A 109 2.89 25.62 -13.54
N ALA A 110 1.72 26.12 -13.16
CA ALA A 110 1.23 26.11 -11.79
C ALA A 110 0.04 25.17 -11.62
N CYS A 111 -0.07 24.57 -10.43
CA CYS A 111 -1.15 23.68 -10.04
C CYS A 111 -2.48 24.46 -10.07
N PRO A 112 -3.53 23.96 -10.74
CA PRO A 112 -4.81 24.66 -10.82
C PRO A 112 -5.54 24.70 -9.48
N GLU A 113 -5.22 23.78 -8.57
CA GLU A 113 -5.76 23.81 -7.22
C GLU A 113 -5.02 24.89 -6.41
N CYS A 114 -3.70 24.80 -6.20
CA CYS A 114 -2.99 25.62 -5.21
C CYS A 114 -2.09 26.74 -5.72
N GLY A 115 -1.85 26.83 -7.03
CA GLY A 115 -0.93 27.81 -7.60
C GLY A 115 0.56 27.49 -7.39
N ASP A 116 0.92 26.39 -6.70
CA ASP A 116 2.32 25.96 -6.61
C ASP A 116 2.85 25.38 -7.92
N LYS A 117 4.16 25.23 -8.03
CA LYS A 117 4.81 24.67 -9.21
C LYS A 117 4.34 23.24 -9.48
N ILE A 118 4.11 22.92 -10.75
CA ILE A 118 3.89 21.54 -11.21
C ILE A 118 5.25 20.86 -11.40
N ARG A 119 5.34 19.60 -10.99
CA ARG A 119 6.46 18.71 -11.33
C ARG A 119 6.13 17.87 -12.55
N GLN A 120 7.14 17.68 -13.39
CA GLN A 120 7.06 16.94 -14.65
C GLN A 120 7.96 15.71 -14.56
N ILE A 121 7.42 14.53 -14.87
CA ILE A 121 8.17 13.28 -14.89
C ILE A 121 7.91 12.59 -16.22
N LEU A 122 8.98 12.24 -16.95
CA LEU A 122 8.91 11.44 -18.17
C LEU A 122 9.19 9.99 -17.83
N VAL A 123 8.32 9.10 -18.28
CA VAL A 123 8.48 7.65 -18.11
C VAL A 123 8.67 7.02 -19.48
N PRO A 124 9.74 6.23 -19.70
CA PRO A 124 9.92 5.51 -20.95
C PRO A 124 8.80 4.47 -21.14
N THR A 125 8.39 4.30 -22.38
CA THR A 125 7.48 3.22 -22.79
C THR A 125 8.27 2.10 -23.49
N ASP A 126 7.58 1.04 -23.92
CA ASP A 126 8.19 -0.01 -24.73
C ASP A 126 8.79 0.53 -26.05
N ASN A 127 8.24 1.64 -26.57
CA ASN A 127 8.81 2.34 -27.71
C ASN A 127 9.88 3.35 -27.22
N PRO A 128 11.14 3.24 -27.69
CA PRO A 128 12.24 4.08 -27.23
C PRO A 128 12.10 5.56 -27.58
N TYR A 129 11.20 5.91 -28.50
CA TYR A 129 10.93 7.30 -28.90
C TYR A 129 9.68 7.87 -28.24
N THR A 130 8.98 7.09 -27.41
CA THR A 130 7.72 7.49 -26.79
C THR A 130 7.84 7.43 -25.27
N TYR A 131 7.37 8.48 -24.63
CA TYR A 131 7.32 8.66 -23.19
C TYR A 131 5.91 9.01 -22.77
N VAL A 132 5.58 8.68 -21.52
CA VAL A 132 4.40 9.25 -20.85
C VAL A 132 4.89 10.34 -19.91
N LEU A 133 4.40 11.56 -20.14
CA LEU A 133 4.59 12.72 -19.29
C LEU A 133 3.54 12.70 -18.19
N TYR A 134 4.00 12.68 -16.94
CA TYR A 134 3.15 12.81 -15.76
C TYR A 134 3.38 14.16 -15.09
N LEU A 135 2.28 14.87 -14.85
CA LEU A 135 2.22 16.17 -14.19
C LEU A 135 1.53 16.01 -12.83
N HIS A 136 2.14 16.54 -11.77
CA HIS A 136 1.53 16.58 -10.44
C HIS A 136 1.92 17.85 -9.68
N CYS A 137 1.11 18.23 -8.71
CA CYS A 137 1.42 19.34 -7.82
C CYS A 137 2.67 19.04 -6.98
N SER A 138 3.56 20.04 -6.82
CA SER A 138 4.71 19.91 -5.91
C SER A 138 4.34 19.88 -4.42
N ARG A 139 3.13 20.35 -4.05
CA ARG A 139 2.59 20.18 -2.70
C ARG A 139 1.85 18.85 -2.59
N ASN A 140 2.17 18.11 -1.53
CA ASN A 140 1.59 16.82 -1.17
C ASN A 140 0.11 16.86 -0.75
N GLU A 141 -0.52 18.04 -0.83
CA GLU A 141 -1.87 18.30 -0.37
C GLU A 141 -2.86 18.57 -1.52
N CYS A 142 -2.42 18.45 -2.77
CA CYS A 142 -3.33 18.52 -3.92
C CYS A 142 -3.64 17.13 -4.47
N SER A 143 -4.87 16.92 -4.93
CA SER A 143 -5.29 15.71 -5.64
C SER A 143 -5.04 15.78 -7.15
N TRP A 144 -4.81 16.99 -7.67
CA TRP A 144 -4.64 17.20 -9.10
C TRP A 144 -3.39 16.50 -9.67
N SER A 145 -3.62 15.79 -10.78
CA SER A 145 -2.58 15.26 -11.66
C SER A 145 -3.07 15.24 -13.10
N ALA A 146 -2.14 15.20 -14.05
CA ALA A 146 -2.42 15.04 -15.47
C ALA A 146 -1.38 14.13 -16.12
N GLU A 147 -1.75 13.49 -17.22
CA GLU A 147 -0.84 12.68 -18.02
C GLU A 147 -1.01 12.97 -19.51
N GLY A 148 0.06 12.79 -20.27
CA GLY A 148 0.06 12.96 -21.72
C GLY A 148 1.18 12.19 -22.38
N GLN A 149 1.04 11.87 -23.65
CA GLN A 149 2.09 11.21 -24.42
C GLN A 149 3.07 12.25 -24.98
N ALA A 150 4.37 11.96 -24.88
CA ALA A 150 5.42 12.77 -25.46
C ALA A 150 6.27 11.90 -26.38
N SER A 151 6.37 12.29 -27.65
CA SER A 151 7.23 11.64 -28.63
C SER A 151 8.48 12.47 -28.87
N LEU A 152 9.63 11.82 -28.93
CA LEU A 152 10.88 12.45 -29.32
C LEU A 152 10.89 12.61 -30.84
N GLU A 153 10.88 13.86 -31.30
CA GLU A 153 11.18 14.17 -32.69
C GLU A 153 12.68 14.43 -32.84
N TYR A 154 13.34 13.66 -33.71
CA TYR A 154 14.69 13.98 -34.13
C TYR A 154 14.63 15.18 -35.08
N LYS A 155 14.89 16.37 -34.56
CA LYS A 155 15.11 17.55 -35.40
C LYS A 155 16.58 17.58 -35.82
N SER A 156 16.81 17.37 -37.11
CA SER A 156 18.08 17.79 -37.72
C SER A 156 18.30 19.27 -37.39
N LYS A 157 19.54 19.74 -37.31
CA LYS A 157 19.96 21.03 -36.73
C LYS A 157 19.31 22.31 -37.32
N LYS A 158 18.33 22.19 -38.23
CA LYS A 158 17.44 23.26 -38.70
C LYS A 158 15.97 22.95 -38.34
N GLU A 159 15.36 23.92 -37.68
CA GLU A 159 13.91 24.15 -37.45
C GLU A 159 13.24 23.59 -36.18
N LEU A 160 12.97 24.52 -35.24
CA LEU A 160 11.92 24.46 -34.22
C LEU A 160 10.55 24.34 -34.91
N LEU A 161 9.63 23.46 -34.48
CA LEU A 161 8.51 23.81 -33.57
C LEU A 161 7.82 22.50 -33.13
N VAL A 162 7.57 22.29 -31.83
CA VAL A 162 6.75 21.14 -31.37
C VAL A 162 5.32 21.63 -31.20
N VAL A 163 4.43 21.08 -32.01
CA VAL A 163 2.98 21.18 -31.86
C VAL A 163 2.56 20.14 -30.82
N SER A 164 1.74 20.54 -29.86
CA SER A 164 0.94 19.59 -29.09
C SER A 164 -0.44 20.20 -28.90
N GLU A 165 -1.45 19.52 -29.43
CA GLU A 165 -2.85 19.80 -29.14
C GLU A 165 -3.21 19.11 -27.81
N PRO A 166 -3.85 19.81 -26.86
CA PRO A 166 -4.32 19.19 -25.63
C PRO A 166 -5.64 18.44 -25.88
N VAL A 167 -5.60 17.10 -25.85
CA VAL A 167 -6.83 16.29 -25.74
C VAL A 167 -7.32 16.39 -24.29
N THR A 168 -8.39 17.16 -24.11
CA THR A 168 -9.09 17.28 -22.82
C THR A 168 -10.23 16.27 -22.82
N SER A 169 -10.11 15.18 -22.07
CA SER A 169 -11.22 14.26 -21.84
C SER A 169 -11.98 14.68 -20.56
N PRO A 170 -13.32 14.76 -20.58
CA PRO A 170 -14.12 15.10 -19.41
C PRO A 170 -14.21 13.92 -18.43
N ALA A 171 -14.11 14.23 -17.14
CA ALA A 171 -14.43 13.30 -16.05
C ALA A 171 -15.94 12.99 -16.04
N THR A 172 -16.29 11.72 -15.89
CA THR A 172 -17.64 11.25 -15.52
C THR A 172 -17.68 11.00 -14.02
#